data_AF-A0A242CI53-F1
#
_entry.id   AF-A0A242CI53-F1
#
_cell.length_a   1.000
_cell.length_b   1.000
_cell.length_c   1.000
_cell.angle_alpha   90.00
_cell.angle_beta   90.00
_cell.angle_gamma   90.00
#
_symmetry.space_group_name_H-M   'P 1'
#
loop_
_entity.id
_entity.type
_entity.pdbx_description
1 polymer ?
#
loop_
_entity_poly.entity_id
_entity_poly.type
_entity_poly.pdbx_seq_one_letter_code
_entity_poly.pdbx_strand_id
1 'polypeptide(L)'
;MIKQSLRKPLLICLLYILIPLILGSIAGIWIKLSIFVLTAIIYGIMLVFMIPSDVFFSSTLDYNIKSVNPSYKHETPDYIGGTKQQLINFAVVALGLVVCLLLILLN
;
A
#
# COMPACT_ATOMS: atom_id res chain seq x y z
N MET A 1 31.99 4.97 6.66
CA MET A 1 31.30 4.17 5.62
C MET A 1 29.79 4.19 5.90
N ILE A 2 29.10 5.30 5.63
CA ILE A 2 27.67 5.48 5.94
C ILE A 2 27.05 6.29 4.79
N LYS A 3 26.69 5.64 3.67
CA LYS A 3 25.93 6.33 2.60
C LYS A 3 25.08 5.42 1.71
N GLN A 4 25.21 4.09 1.82
CA GLN A 4 24.50 3.16 0.94
C GLN A 4 23.12 2.69 1.46
N SER A 5 22.78 2.86 2.75
CA SER A 5 21.53 2.27 3.29
C SER A 5 20.24 2.99 2.87
N LEU A 6 20.28 4.31 2.62
CA LEU A 6 19.09 5.09 2.26
C LEU A 6 18.67 4.99 0.78
N ARG A 7 19.56 4.51 -0.11
CA ARG A 7 19.25 4.44 -1.55
C ARG A 7 18.21 3.38 -1.88
N LYS A 8 18.28 2.23 -1.20
CA LYS A 8 17.34 1.12 -1.41
C LYS A 8 15.88 1.48 -1.09
N PRO A 9 15.53 2.04 0.09
CA PRO A 9 14.15 2.41 0.39
C PRO A 9 13.61 3.52 -0.52
N LEU A 10 14.46 4.48 -0.92
CA LEU A 10 14.07 5.52 -1.88
C LEU A 10 13.78 4.95 -3.27
N LEU A 11 14.59 4.01 -3.75
CA LEU A 11 14.34 3.32 -5.03
C LEU A 11 13.03 2.54 -5.00
N ILE A 12 12.73 1.87 -3.88
CA ILE A 12 11.46 1.16 -3.69
C ILE A 12 10.28 2.14 -3.76
N CYS A 13 10.37 3.27 -3.04
CA CYS A 13 9.34 4.31 -3.06
C CYS A 13 9.12 4.90 -4.46
N LEU A 14 10.21 5.13 -5.20
CA LEU A 14 10.16 5.62 -6.58
C LEU A 14 9.52 4.59 -7.52
N LEU A 15 9.77 3.29 -7.30
CA LEU A 15 9.11 2.21 -8.03
C LEU A 15 7.59 2.17 -7.80
N TYR A 16 7.15 2.40 -6.56
CA TYR A 16 5.72 2.48 -6.22
C TYR A 16 4.98 3.60 -6.99
N ILE A 17 5.69 4.64 -7.43
CA ILE A 17 5.12 5.73 -8.23
C ILE A 17 5.20 5.40 -9.74
N LEU A 18 6.36 4.90 -10.19
CA LEU A 18 6.63 4.69 -11.62
C LEU A 18 5.85 3.51 -12.20
N ILE A 19 5.73 2.39 -11.48
CA ILE A 19 5.07 1.19 -12.00
C ILE A 19 3.59 1.45 -12.34
N PRO A 20 2.77 2.05 -11.45
CA PRO A 20 1.37 2.35 -11.76
C PRO A 20 1.22 3.34 -12.91
N LEU A 21 2.13 4.32 -12.99
CA LEU A 21 2.12 5.33 -14.05
C LEU A 21 2.41 4.71 -15.42
N ILE A 22 3.43 3.84 -15.50
CA ILE A 22 3.78 3.12 -16.73
C ILE A 22 2.65 2.18 -17.14
N LEU A 23 2.12 1.38 -16.20
CA LEU A 23 1.01 0.47 -16.47
C LEU A 23 -0.23 1.21 -16.95
N GLY A 24 -0.62 2.30 -16.27
CA GLY A 24 -1.76 3.12 -16.67
C GLY A 24 -1.57 3.78 -18.04
N SER A 25 -0.34 4.22 -18.35
CA SER A 25 -0.01 4.80 -19.66
C SER A 25 -0.09 3.76 -20.77
N ILE A 26 0.50 2.58 -20.56
CA ILE A 26 0.43 1.47 -21.53
C ILE A 26 -1.03 1.12 -21.76
N ALA A 27 -1.79 0.82 -20.69
CA ALA A 27 -3.20 0.46 -20.79
C ALA A 27 -4.07 1.55 -21.46
N GLY A 28 -3.76 2.83 -21.20
CA GLY A 28 -4.47 3.97 -21.79
C GLY A 28 -4.36 4.02 -23.30
N ILE A 29 -3.22 3.62 -23.87
CA ILE A 29 -3.01 3.55 -25.33
C ILE A 29 -3.95 2.53 -25.97
N TRP A 30 -4.22 1.40 -25.29
CA TRP A 30 -5.08 0.34 -25.83
C TRP A 30 -6.58 0.63 -25.64
N ILE A 31 -6.96 1.17 -24.48
CA ILE A 31 -8.37 1.27 -24.06
C ILE A 31 -9.00 2.62 -24.46
N LYS A 32 -8.20 3.60 -24.93
CA LYS A 32 -8.63 4.99 -25.23
C LYS A 32 -9.32 5.70 -24.05
N LEU A 33 -9.09 5.21 -22.83
CA LEU A 33 -9.53 5.87 -21.60
C LEU A 33 -8.43 6.82 -21.12
N SER A 34 -8.80 7.85 -20.35
CA SER A 34 -7.83 8.75 -19.73
C SER A 34 -6.80 7.96 -18.92
N ILE A 35 -5.52 8.23 -19.17
CA ILE A 35 -4.39 7.60 -18.49
C ILE A 35 -4.56 7.75 -16.98
N PHE A 36 -4.98 8.93 -16.51
CA PHE A 36 -5.18 9.22 -15.09
C PHE A 36 -6.24 8.33 -14.45
N VAL A 37 -7.32 7.99 -15.16
CA VAL A 37 -8.38 7.11 -14.65
C VAL A 37 -7.85 5.69 -14.45
N LEU A 38 -7.09 5.17 -15.41
CA LEU A 38 -6.47 3.84 -15.29
C LEU A 38 -5.42 3.81 -14.18
N THR A 39 -4.59 4.83 -14.09
CA THR A 39 -3.59 4.96 -13.03
C THR A 39 -4.25 5.08 -11.65
N ALA A 40 -5.36 5.81 -11.52
CA ALA A 40 -6.13 5.91 -10.28
C ALA A 40 -6.72 4.55 -9.86
N ILE A 41 -7.25 3.76 -10.80
CA ILE A 41 -7.73 2.40 -10.51
C ILE A 41 -6.60 1.52 -9.98
N ILE A 42 -5.43 1.55 -10.62
CA ILE A 42 -4.26 0.77 -10.17
C ILE A 42 -3.82 1.19 -8.77
N TYR A 43 -3.71 2.49 -8.49
CA TYR A 43 -3.39 2.97 -7.15
C TYR A 43 -4.44 2.57 -6.11
N GLY A 44 -5.72 2.57 -6.48
CA GLY A 44 -6.81 2.12 -5.60
C GLY A 44 -6.67 0.66 -5.23
N ILE A 45 -6.39 -0.20 -6.22
CA ILE A 45 -6.14 -1.63 -6.00
C ILE A 45 -4.93 -1.80 -5.07
N MET A 46 -3.82 -1.12 -5.34
CA MET A 46 -2.61 -1.20 -4.50
C MET A 46 -2.87 -0.76 -3.06
N LEU A 47 -3.65 0.30 -2.85
CA LEU A 47 -4.02 0.76 -1.51
C LEU A 47 -4.76 -0.32 -0.72
N VAL A 48 -5.75 -0.97 -1.34
CA VAL A 48 -6.53 -2.04 -0.69
C VAL A 48 -5.63 -3.19 -0.27
N PHE A 49 -4.70 -3.62 -1.13
CA PHE A 49 -3.75 -4.69 -0.82
C PHE A 49 -2.66 -4.29 0.19
N MET A 50 -2.39 -3.00 0.37
CA MET A 50 -1.40 -2.52 1.36
C MET A 50 -1.98 -2.40 2.78
N ILE A 51 -3.30 -2.46 2.95
CA ILE A 51 -3.93 -2.46 4.27
C ILE A 51 -3.73 -3.87 4.86
N PRO A 52 -3.01 -4.01 6.00
CA PRO A 52 -2.86 -5.31 6.61
C PRO A 52 -4.21 -5.74 7.20
N SER A 53 -4.73 -6.90 6.79
CA SER A 53 -5.98 -7.45 7.33
C SER A 53 -5.89 -7.75 8.82
N ASP A 54 -4.69 -8.11 9.28
CA ASP A 54 -4.49 -8.73 10.58
C ASP A 54 -4.59 -7.71 11.72
N VAL A 55 -4.30 -6.42 11.48
CA VAL A 55 -4.46 -5.35 12.49
C VAL A 55 -5.93 -5.04 12.78
N PHE A 56 -6.86 -5.30 11.86
CA PHE A 56 -8.28 -5.01 12.10
C PHE A 56 -9.02 -6.16 12.78
N PHE A 57 -8.50 -7.39 12.68
CA PHE A 57 -9.16 -8.59 13.21
C PHE A 57 -8.38 -9.31 14.32
N SER A 58 -7.19 -8.82 14.69
CA SER A 58 -6.31 -9.46 15.69
C SER A 58 -7.04 -9.71 17.02
N SER A 59 -7.71 -8.69 17.57
CA SER A 59 -8.33 -8.77 18.90
C SER A 59 -9.49 -9.76 18.96
N THR A 60 -10.31 -9.81 17.91
CA THR A 60 -11.40 -10.78 17.80
C THR A 60 -10.86 -12.19 17.63
N LEU A 61 -9.82 -12.36 16.81
CA LEU A 61 -9.17 -13.65 16.58
C LEU A 61 -8.55 -14.18 17.88
N ASP A 62 -7.81 -13.35 18.60
CA ASP A 62 -7.18 -13.69 19.88
C ASP A 62 -8.19 -14.06 20.94
N TYR A 63 -9.27 -13.28 21.05
CA TYR A 63 -10.33 -13.57 21.99
C TYR A 63 -10.96 -14.94 21.71
N ASN A 64 -11.21 -15.23 20.43
CA ASN A 64 -11.80 -16.49 20.01
C ASN A 64 -10.86 -17.68 20.32
N ILE A 65 -9.57 -17.55 20.02
CA ILE A 65 -8.57 -18.58 20.31
C ILE A 65 -8.41 -18.79 21.82
N LYS A 66 -8.40 -17.72 22.61
CA LYS A 66 -8.29 -17.80 24.08
C LYS A 66 -9.54 -18.38 24.74
N SER A 67 -10.71 -18.25 24.09
CA SER A 67 -11.96 -18.86 24.57
C SER A 67 -11.94 -20.39 24.50
N VAL A 68 -11.24 -20.96 23.51
CA VAL A 68 -11.12 -22.41 23.32
C VAL A 68 -9.82 -22.98 23.90
N ASN A 69 -8.77 -22.17 24.07
CA ASN A 69 -7.52 -22.55 24.71
C ASN A 69 -7.02 -21.45 25.66
N PRO A 70 -7.33 -21.53 26.97
CA PRO A 70 -6.95 -20.51 27.95
C PRO A 70 -5.43 -20.34 28.11
N SER A 71 -4.66 -21.39 27.81
CA SER A 71 -3.20 -21.40 27.87
C SER A 71 -2.55 -20.79 26.62
N TYR A 72 -3.33 -20.37 25.62
CA TYR A 72 -2.81 -19.70 24.45
C TYR A 72 -2.13 -18.38 24.85
N LYS A 73 -0.84 -18.27 24.55
CA LYS A 73 -0.07 -17.04 24.67
C LYS A 73 -0.11 -16.36 23.31
N HIS A 74 -0.59 -15.13 23.30
CA HIS A 74 -0.60 -14.30 22.11
C HIS A 74 0.86 -14.12 21.64
N GLU A 75 1.19 -14.69 20.48
CA GLU A 75 2.38 -14.30 19.75
C GLU A 75 2.08 -12.91 19.22
N THR A 76 2.65 -11.88 19.84
CA THR A 76 2.61 -10.56 19.24
C THR A 76 3.22 -10.70 17.86
N PRO A 77 2.47 -10.49 16.77
CA PRO A 77 3.09 -10.51 15.47
C PRO A 77 4.22 -9.49 15.52
N ASP A 78 5.41 -9.81 15.00
CA ASP A 78 6.54 -8.86 14.85
C ASP A 78 6.17 -7.62 13.97
N TYR A 79 4.89 -7.49 13.63
CA TYR A 79 4.26 -6.64 12.65
C TYR A 79 3.14 -5.81 13.27
N ILE A 80 3.25 -5.40 14.53
CA ILE A 80 2.35 -4.38 15.10
C ILE A 80 2.68 -3.04 14.44
N GLY A 81 1.99 -2.77 13.33
CA GLY A 81 2.22 -1.58 12.51
C GLY A 81 3.45 -1.77 11.64
N GLY A 82 3.22 -2.18 10.39
CA GLY A 82 4.26 -2.41 9.38
C GLY A 82 5.42 -1.43 9.47
N THR A 83 6.64 -1.92 9.24
CA THR A 83 7.91 -1.17 9.36
C THR A 83 7.72 0.28 8.92
N LYS A 84 8.30 1.30 9.58
CA LYS A 84 8.14 2.73 9.22
C LYS A 84 8.15 3.00 7.70
N GLN A 85 8.93 2.23 6.96
CA GLN A 85 8.98 2.22 5.49
C GLN A 85 7.66 1.87 4.78
N GLN A 86 6.89 0.91 5.28
CA GLN A 86 5.59 0.51 4.74
C GLN A 86 4.53 1.59 4.94
N LEU A 87 4.52 2.26 6.10
CA LEU A 87 3.69 3.45 6.32
C LEU A 87 4.04 4.57 5.34
N ILE A 88 5.33 4.80 5.10
CA ILE A 88 5.79 5.77 4.10
C ILE A 88 5.32 5.36 2.70
N ASN A 89 5.50 4.10 2.31
CA ASN A 89 5.04 3.61 1.01
C ASN A 89 3.51 3.76 0.88
N PHE A 90 2.75 3.44 1.94
CA PHE A 90 1.30 3.61 1.97
C PHE A 90 0.91 5.06 1.76
N ALA A 91 1.55 5.99 2.49
CA ALA A 91 1.32 7.42 2.33
C ALA A 91 1.63 7.90 0.91
N VAL A 92 2.72 7.41 0.30
CA VAL A 92 3.08 7.76 -1.07
C VAL A 92 2.05 7.26 -2.09
N VAL A 93 1.58 6.02 -1.96
CA VAL A 93 0.52 5.46 -2.82
C VAL A 93 -0.78 6.23 -2.63
N ALA A 94 -1.15 6.57 -1.38
CA ALA A 94 -2.33 7.38 -1.07
C ALA A 94 -2.26 8.78 -1.68
N LEU A 95 -1.12 9.47 -1.55
CA LEU A 95 -0.90 10.77 -2.17
C LEU A 95 -0.95 10.69 -3.70
N GLY A 96 -0.36 9.64 -4.29
CA GLY A 96 -0.42 9.40 -5.74
C GLY A 96 -1.86 9.22 -6.25
N LEU A 97 -2.69 8.50 -5.50
CA LEU A 97 -4.12 8.36 -5.78
C LEU A 97 -4.83 9.72 -5.72
N VAL A 98 -4.65 10.47 -4.63
CA VAL A 98 -5.28 11.79 -4.45
C VAL A 98 -4.89 12.74 -5.58
N VAL A 99 -3.61 12.77 -5.96
CA VAL A 99 -3.13 13.58 -7.09
C VAL A 99 -3.81 13.13 -8.40
N CYS A 100 -3.92 11.83 -8.66
CA CYS A 100 -4.63 11.35 -9.86
C CYS A 100 -6.11 11.78 -9.86
N LEU A 101 -6.81 11.66 -8.72
CA LEU A 101 -8.21 12.05 -8.61
C LEU A 101 -8.40 13.57 -8.78
N LEU A 102 -7.50 14.39 -8.23
CA LEU A 102 -7.51 15.83 -8.43
C LEU A 102 -7.27 16.21 -9.89
N LEU A 103 -6.32 15.54 -10.56
CA LEU A 103 -6.06 15.77 -11.98
C LEU A 103 -7.26 15.37 -12.84
N ILE A 104 -7.95 14.27 -12.52
CA ILE A 104 -9.20 13.88 -13.18
C ILE A 104 -10.31 14.92 -12.94
N LEU A 105 -10.40 15.49 -11.73
CA LEU A 105 -11.42 16.48 -11.40
C LEU A 105 -11.19 17.82 -12.11
N LEU A 106 -9.93 18.21 -12.31
CA LEU A 106 -9.54 19.50 -12.91
C LEU A 106 -9.49 19.47 -14.44
N ASN A 107 -9.53 18.29 -15.07
CA ASN A 107 -9.35 18.09 -16.50
C ASN A 107 -10.62 17.57 -17.17
#